data_AF-I3XY13-F1
#
_entry.id   AF-I3XY13-F1
#
_cell.length_a   1.000
_cell.length_b   1.000
_cell.length_c   1.000
_cell.angle_alpha   90.00
_cell.angle_beta   90.00
_cell.angle_gamma   90.00
#
_symmetry.space_group_name_H-M   'P 1'
#
loop_
_entity.id
_entity.type
_entity.pdbx_description
1 polymer ?
#
loop_
_entity_poly.entity_id
_entity_poly.type
_entity_poly.pdbx_seq_one_letter_code
_entity_poly.pdbx_strand_id
1 'polypeptide(L)'
;MTSNDVLLDDALLLVEQNFYFLHMGEFLGKLSKTEDLLDRSLFVVKKYEEGQAYYFNAQIIQELLINARQTDKDTISLFEYFVEFNAFRGMCMAMVESLRFESSFKTFMQELFKEQYENFFDILSFVRNVLSHNIHSEICLSEKDYDGTLKRIRRMSRNPNIAFSFQYALNLPELGAPNDAYVFTCKIDFEALCEGMPFLEILSMFDLLMLSELCFNLVMTYRMQEEKEFREDV
;
A
#
# COMPACT_ATOMS: atom_id res chain seq x y z
N MET A 1 -20.37 18.78 -4.40
CA MET A 1 -19.28 17.88 -4.81
C MET A 1 -18.95 18.14 -6.27
N THR A 2 -17.74 18.59 -6.54
CA THR A 2 -17.17 18.65 -7.88
C THR A 2 -16.82 17.24 -8.38
N SER A 3 -16.55 17.08 -9.67
CA SER A 3 -16.05 15.80 -10.21
C SER A 3 -14.73 15.36 -9.55
N ASN A 4 -13.91 16.29 -9.07
CA ASN A 4 -12.65 15.98 -8.41
C ASN A 4 -12.87 15.48 -6.98
N ASP A 5 -13.92 15.96 -6.30
CA ASP A 5 -14.23 15.53 -4.93
C ASP A 5 -14.67 14.05 -4.91
N VAL A 6 -15.44 13.62 -5.92
CA VAL A 6 -15.84 12.21 -6.07
C VAL A 6 -14.62 11.33 -6.35
N LEU A 7 -13.75 11.75 -7.26
CA LEU A 7 -12.53 11.01 -7.59
C LEU A 7 -11.56 10.93 -6.40
N LEU A 8 -11.51 11.98 -5.59
CA LEU A 8 -10.74 11.98 -4.35
C LEU A 8 -11.31 10.95 -3.37
N ASP A 9 -12.60 11.01 -3.08
CA ASP A 9 -13.22 10.09 -2.12
C ASP A 9 -13.09 8.62 -2.55
N ASP A 10 -13.26 8.34 -3.85
CA ASP A 10 -13.01 7.01 -4.43
C ASP A 10 -11.57 6.56 -4.20
N ALA A 11 -10.59 7.44 -4.44
CA ALA A 11 -9.17 7.12 -4.22
C ALA A 11 -8.86 6.88 -2.74
N LEU A 12 -9.38 7.70 -1.83
CA LEU A 12 -9.19 7.53 -0.39
C LEU A 12 -9.83 6.21 0.10
N LEU A 13 -11.04 5.90 -0.37
CA LEU A 13 -11.72 4.65 -0.07
C LEU A 13 -10.93 3.42 -0.57
N LEU A 14 -10.28 3.52 -1.74
CA LEU A 14 -9.43 2.46 -2.25
C LEU A 14 -8.20 2.21 -1.36
N VAL A 15 -7.60 3.25 -0.77
CA VAL A 15 -6.52 3.07 0.21
C VAL A 15 -7.03 2.24 1.39
N GLU A 16 -8.19 2.58 1.95
CA GLU A 16 -8.80 1.86 3.08
C GLU A 16 -9.09 0.40 2.74
N GLN A 17 -9.79 0.15 1.62
CA GLN A 17 -10.18 -1.19 1.20
C GLN A 17 -8.97 -2.10 0.97
N ASN A 18 -7.88 -1.56 0.39
CA ASN A 18 -6.66 -2.33 0.19
C ASN A 18 -5.95 -2.63 1.52
N PHE A 19 -6.02 -1.73 2.51
CA PHE A 19 -5.46 -2.00 3.84
C PHE A 19 -6.25 -3.07 4.59
N TYR A 20 -7.59 -3.06 4.49
CA TYR A 20 -8.43 -4.15 5.03
C TYR A 20 -8.17 -5.48 4.31
N PHE A 21 -8.00 -5.45 2.99
CA PHE A 21 -7.62 -6.62 2.20
C PHE A 21 -6.26 -7.19 2.64
N LEU A 22 -5.27 -6.33 2.87
CA LEU A 22 -3.95 -6.73 3.39
C LEU A 22 -4.09 -7.47 4.72
N HIS A 23 -4.80 -6.88 5.70
CA HIS A 23 -4.93 -7.46 7.04
C HIS A 23 -5.66 -8.81 7.02
N MET A 24 -6.78 -8.89 6.30
CA MET A 24 -7.54 -10.12 6.22
C MET A 24 -6.80 -11.20 5.43
N GLY A 25 -6.13 -10.81 4.33
CA GLY A 25 -5.34 -11.72 3.52
C GLY A 25 -4.15 -12.29 4.29
N GLU A 26 -3.41 -11.46 5.03
CA GLU A 26 -2.31 -11.89 5.89
C GLU A 26 -2.77 -12.85 6.99
N PHE A 27 -3.90 -12.54 7.64
CA PHE A 27 -4.49 -13.44 8.61
C PHE A 27 -4.82 -14.81 8.00
N LEU A 28 -5.47 -14.84 6.82
CA LEU A 28 -5.82 -16.08 6.13
C LEU A 28 -4.60 -16.84 5.61
N GLY A 29 -3.55 -16.13 5.18
CA GLY A 29 -2.29 -16.73 4.75
C GLY A 29 -1.61 -17.47 5.89
N LYS A 30 -1.46 -16.82 7.04
CA LYS A 30 -0.93 -17.45 8.26
C LYS A 30 -1.78 -18.61 8.72
N LEU A 31 -3.11 -18.45 8.70
CA LEU A 31 -4.05 -19.51 9.05
C LEU A 31 -3.85 -20.75 8.16
N SER A 32 -3.73 -20.55 6.85
CA SER A 32 -3.56 -21.62 5.85
C SER A 32 -2.22 -22.36 5.97
N LYS A 33 -1.18 -21.71 6.53
CA LYS A 33 0.08 -22.37 6.89
C LYS A 33 -0.08 -23.26 8.13
N THR A 34 -0.81 -22.80 9.14
CA THR A 34 -0.88 -23.47 10.44
C THR A 34 -1.96 -24.54 10.53
N GLU A 35 -3.10 -24.35 9.87
CA GLU A 35 -4.25 -25.24 9.92
C GLU A 35 -4.40 -26.04 8.62
N ASP A 36 -4.87 -27.29 8.73
CA ASP A 36 -5.22 -28.07 7.55
C ASP A 36 -6.64 -27.71 7.08
N LEU A 37 -6.71 -26.94 5.99
CA LEU A 37 -7.96 -26.52 5.38
C LEU A 37 -8.39 -27.43 4.22
N LEU A 38 -7.60 -28.44 3.86
CA LEU A 38 -7.88 -29.34 2.73
C LEU A 38 -9.03 -30.30 3.03
N ASP A 39 -9.30 -30.58 4.30
CA ASP A 39 -10.43 -31.41 4.75
C ASP A 39 -11.80 -30.70 4.63
N ARG A 40 -11.79 -29.41 4.25
CA ARG A 40 -13.02 -28.61 4.06
C ARG A 40 -13.55 -28.76 2.63
N SER A 41 -14.84 -28.47 2.45
CA SER A 41 -15.40 -28.34 1.10
C SER A 41 -14.79 -27.14 0.39
N LEU A 42 -13.95 -27.41 -0.63
CA LEU A 42 -13.36 -26.39 -1.50
C LEU A 42 -14.33 -25.92 -2.60
N PHE A 43 -15.57 -26.42 -2.60
CA PHE A 43 -16.61 -25.95 -3.49
C PHE A 43 -17.13 -24.58 -3.04
N VAL A 44 -16.66 -23.53 -3.72
CA VAL A 44 -17.06 -22.15 -3.48
C VAL A 44 -17.85 -21.64 -4.67
N VAL A 45 -19.05 -21.10 -4.40
CA VAL A 45 -19.95 -20.56 -5.41
C VAL A 45 -20.46 -19.19 -4.98
N LYS A 46 -20.45 -18.23 -5.90
CA LYS A 46 -21.10 -16.94 -5.73
C LYS A 46 -22.34 -16.88 -6.61
N LYS A 47 -23.51 -16.76 -5.97
CA LYS A 47 -24.79 -16.63 -6.64
C LYS A 47 -25.10 -15.16 -6.89
N TYR A 48 -25.65 -14.88 -8.07
CA TYR A 48 -26.08 -13.56 -8.51
C TYR A 48 -27.59 -13.57 -8.74
N GLU A 49 -28.12 -12.39 -9.06
CA GLU A 49 -29.50 -12.24 -9.50
C GLU A 49 -29.78 -13.07 -10.77
N GLU A 50 -31.06 -13.33 -11.03
CA GLU A 50 -31.51 -14.08 -12.22
C GLU A 50 -31.00 -15.52 -12.33
N GLY A 51 -30.57 -16.13 -11.21
CA GLY A 51 -30.15 -17.53 -11.16
C GLY A 51 -28.76 -17.80 -11.72
N GLN A 52 -27.97 -16.75 -11.99
CA GLN A 52 -26.59 -16.88 -12.40
C GLN A 52 -25.69 -17.28 -11.22
N ALA A 53 -24.68 -18.10 -11.47
CA ALA A 53 -23.71 -18.50 -10.46
C ALA A 53 -22.31 -18.57 -11.04
N TYR A 54 -21.34 -18.02 -10.32
CA TYR A 54 -19.92 -18.17 -10.61
C TYR A 54 -19.32 -19.21 -9.67
N TYR A 55 -18.66 -20.21 -10.25
CA TYR A 55 -18.02 -21.30 -9.52
C TYR A 55 -16.52 -21.06 -9.50
N PHE A 56 -15.94 -20.98 -8.30
CA PHE A 56 -14.51 -20.86 -8.16
C PHE A 56 -13.85 -22.23 -8.38
N ASN A 57 -12.68 -22.24 -9.00
CA ASN A 57 -11.97 -23.48 -9.31
C ASN A 57 -11.37 -24.08 -8.03
N ALA A 58 -11.94 -25.19 -7.57
CA ALA A 58 -11.48 -25.91 -6.38
C ALA A 58 -10.02 -26.41 -6.50
N GLN A 59 -9.54 -26.72 -7.71
CA GLN A 59 -8.15 -27.14 -7.91
C GLN A 59 -7.17 -26.00 -7.62
N ILE A 60 -7.49 -24.78 -8.07
CA ILE A 60 -6.67 -23.59 -7.77
C ILE A 60 -6.64 -23.33 -6.26
N ILE A 61 -7.79 -23.45 -5.59
CA ILE A 61 -7.86 -23.30 -4.12
C ILE A 61 -7.00 -24.37 -3.44
N GLN A 62 -7.10 -25.62 -3.88
CA GLN A 62 -6.31 -26.74 -3.35
C GLN A 62 -4.81 -26.50 -3.53
N GLU A 63 -4.37 -26.07 -4.71
CA GLU A 63 -2.96 -25.78 -5.02
C GLU A 63 -2.41 -24.68 -4.11
N LEU A 64 -3.16 -23.60 -3.89
CA LEU A 64 -2.76 -22.51 -2.99
C LEU A 64 -2.68 -22.97 -1.52
N LEU A 65 -3.63 -23.79 -1.06
CA LEU A 65 -3.59 -24.36 0.29
C LEU A 65 -2.41 -25.32 0.47
N ILE A 66 -2.12 -26.18 -0.52
CA ILE A 66 -0.94 -27.06 -0.50
C ILE A 66 0.35 -26.22 -0.47
N ASN A 67 0.45 -25.19 -1.31
CA ASN A 67 1.59 -24.28 -1.31
C ASN A 67 1.80 -23.66 0.08
N ALA A 68 0.75 -23.07 0.66
CA ALA A 68 0.82 -22.48 2.00
C ALA A 68 1.28 -23.49 3.06
N ARG A 69 0.76 -24.72 3.04
CA ARG A 69 1.15 -25.78 4.00
C ARG A 69 2.58 -26.26 3.84
N GLN A 70 3.13 -26.21 2.62
CA GLN A 70 4.50 -26.64 2.32
C GLN A 70 5.52 -25.52 2.53
N THR A 71 5.09 -24.26 2.49
CA THR A 71 5.93 -23.09 2.78
C THR A 71 6.30 -23.04 4.25
N ASP A 72 7.57 -22.74 4.54
CA ASP A 72 8.04 -22.56 5.92
C ASP A 72 7.32 -21.38 6.59
N LYS A 73 7.07 -21.50 7.90
CA LYS A 73 6.27 -20.51 8.65
C LYS A 73 6.84 -19.09 8.57
N ASP A 74 8.16 -18.97 8.49
CA ASP A 74 8.87 -17.69 8.48
C ASP A 74 9.11 -17.17 7.05
N THR A 75 8.67 -17.89 6.03
CA THR A 75 8.80 -17.52 4.61
C THR A 75 7.46 -17.21 3.98
N ILE A 76 7.41 -16.30 3.01
CA ILE A 76 6.16 -15.90 2.36
C ILE A 76 5.66 -16.99 1.41
N SER A 77 4.38 -17.38 1.52
CA SER A 77 3.71 -18.30 0.59
C SER A 77 3.25 -17.55 -0.66
N LEU A 78 2.85 -18.29 -1.69
CA LEU A 78 2.34 -17.69 -2.93
C LEU A 78 1.09 -16.83 -2.69
N PHE A 79 0.20 -17.27 -1.79
CA PHE A 79 -1.01 -16.53 -1.47
C PHE A 79 -0.70 -15.22 -0.72
N GLU A 80 0.12 -15.27 0.34
CA GLU A 80 0.55 -14.07 1.07
C GLU A 80 1.26 -13.09 0.14
N TYR A 81 2.16 -13.59 -0.71
CA TYR A 81 2.85 -12.78 -1.71
C TYR A 81 1.87 -12.00 -2.60
N PHE A 82 0.84 -12.66 -3.13
CA PHE A 82 -0.16 -11.96 -3.93
C PHE A 82 -1.00 -10.99 -3.11
N VAL A 83 -1.36 -11.32 -1.87
CA VAL A 83 -2.08 -10.40 -0.97
C VAL A 83 -1.26 -9.13 -0.76
N GLU A 84 -0.02 -9.27 -0.31
CA GLU A 84 0.84 -8.16 0.05
C GLU A 84 1.10 -7.25 -1.15
N PHE A 85 1.62 -7.79 -2.26
CA PHE A 85 2.00 -6.97 -3.41
C PHE A 85 0.81 -6.33 -4.12
N ASN A 86 -0.36 -6.99 -4.17
CA ASN A 86 -1.55 -6.35 -4.73
C ASN A 86 -2.09 -5.25 -3.80
N ALA A 87 -2.04 -5.44 -2.48
CA ALA A 87 -2.44 -4.41 -1.53
C ALA A 87 -1.50 -3.20 -1.59
N PHE A 88 -0.17 -3.42 -1.57
CA PHE A 88 0.83 -2.35 -1.70
C PHE A 88 0.64 -1.56 -2.98
N ARG A 89 0.43 -2.26 -4.11
CA ARG A 89 0.14 -1.64 -5.39
C ARG A 89 -1.13 -0.79 -5.32
N GLY A 90 -2.23 -1.36 -4.83
CA GLY A 90 -3.52 -0.69 -4.74
C GLY A 90 -3.45 0.60 -3.91
N MET A 91 -2.85 0.52 -2.71
CA MET A 91 -2.67 1.68 -1.84
C MET A 91 -1.76 2.74 -2.44
N CYS A 92 -0.60 2.36 -2.98
CA CYS A 92 0.33 3.34 -3.56
C CYS A 92 -0.25 4.00 -4.82
N MET A 93 -0.97 3.26 -5.67
CA MET A 93 -1.67 3.84 -6.82
C MET A 93 -2.72 4.85 -6.38
N ALA A 94 -3.63 4.45 -5.48
CA ALA A 94 -4.70 5.30 -5.00
C ALA A 94 -4.19 6.54 -4.26
N MET A 95 -3.15 6.40 -3.42
CA MET A 95 -2.54 7.52 -2.71
C MET A 95 -1.82 8.50 -3.67
N VAL A 96 -1.12 8.00 -4.69
CA VAL A 96 -0.52 8.89 -5.71
C VAL A 96 -1.61 9.63 -6.48
N GLU A 97 -2.74 8.98 -6.78
CA GLU A 97 -3.87 9.62 -7.47
C GLU A 97 -4.53 10.69 -6.61
N SER A 98 -4.81 10.42 -5.33
CA SER A 98 -5.40 11.42 -4.42
C SER A 98 -4.52 12.67 -4.28
N LEU A 99 -3.20 12.50 -4.22
CA LEU A 99 -2.22 13.61 -4.11
C LEU A 99 -1.98 14.38 -5.41
N ARG A 100 -2.48 13.91 -6.55
CA ARG A 100 -2.39 14.63 -7.84
C ARG A 100 -3.45 15.71 -8.00
N PHE A 101 -4.60 15.56 -7.32
CA PHE A 101 -5.64 16.56 -7.34
C PHE A 101 -5.27 17.74 -6.44
N GLU A 102 -5.53 18.97 -6.89
CA GLU A 102 -5.59 20.10 -5.97
C GLU A 102 -6.84 19.91 -5.10
N SER A 103 -6.62 19.48 -3.86
CA SER A 103 -7.67 19.03 -2.94
C SER A 103 -7.32 19.37 -1.49
N SER A 104 -8.34 19.38 -0.63
CA SER A 104 -8.19 19.51 0.83
C SER A 104 -7.30 18.42 1.42
N PHE A 105 -7.38 17.19 0.92
CA PHE A 105 -6.50 16.10 1.34
C PHE A 105 -5.03 16.41 1.03
N LYS A 106 -4.73 16.92 -0.17
CA LYS A 106 -3.36 17.34 -0.52
C LYS A 106 -2.87 18.46 0.38
N THR A 107 -3.71 19.45 0.68
CA THR A 107 -3.38 20.54 1.63
C THR A 107 -3.06 19.99 3.02
N PHE A 108 -3.92 19.12 3.57
CA PHE A 108 -3.69 18.42 4.84
C PHE A 108 -2.31 17.72 4.85
N MET A 109 -1.99 16.99 3.78
CA MET A 109 -0.72 16.27 3.65
C MET A 109 0.50 17.20 3.59
N GLN A 110 0.38 18.33 2.88
CA GLN A 110 1.43 19.35 2.80
C GLN A 110 1.67 20.03 4.15
N GLU A 111 0.61 20.30 4.91
CA GLU A 111 0.70 20.90 6.24
C GLU A 111 1.31 19.94 7.26
N LEU A 112 0.90 18.66 7.22
CA LEU A 112 1.40 17.62 8.11
C LEU A 112 2.90 17.35 7.89
N PHE A 113 3.30 17.14 6.63
CA PHE A 113 4.68 16.75 6.31
C PHE A 113 5.64 17.91 6.09
N LYS A 114 5.11 19.11 5.79
CA LYS A 114 5.92 20.31 5.51
C LYS A 114 6.97 20.01 4.44
N GLU A 115 8.25 20.24 4.75
CA GLU A 115 9.38 20.02 3.85
C GLU A 115 9.54 18.55 3.42
N GLN A 116 9.01 17.59 4.17
CA GLN A 116 9.06 16.16 3.83
C GLN A 116 7.97 15.72 2.86
N TYR A 117 6.96 16.55 2.57
CA TYR A 117 5.82 16.18 1.70
C TYR A 117 6.31 15.64 0.35
N GLU A 118 7.25 16.35 -0.25
CA GLU A 118 7.80 16.01 -1.54
C GLU A 118 8.64 14.72 -1.51
N ASN A 119 9.32 14.44 -0.39
CA ASN A 119 10.06 13.18 -0.19
C ASN A 119 9.09 11.99 -0.16
N PHE A 120 8.00 12.13 0.59
CA PHE A 120 6.95 11.12 0.68
C PHE A 120 6.30 10.85 -0.69
N PHE A 121 5.95 11.90 -1.42
CA PHE A 121 5.35 11.78 -2.75
C PHE A 121 6.28 11.08 -3.76
N ASP A 122 7.58 11.38 -3.73
CA ASP A 122 8.56 10.74 -4.62
C ASP A 122 8.75 9.25 -4.29
N ILE A 123 8.78 8.88 -3.00
CA ILE A 123 8.82 7.47 -2.56
C ILE A 123 7.58 6.73 -3.04
N LEU A 124 6.39 7.26 -2.80
CA LEU A 124 5.12 6.67 -3.26
C LEU A 124 5.07 6.51 -4.77
N SER A 125 5.50 7.54 -5.50
CA SER A 125 5.52 7.51 -6.97
C SER A 125 6.47 6.44 -7.50
N PHE A 126 7.64 6.27 -6.87
CA PHE A 126 8.58 5.21 -7.21
C PHE A 126 7.99 3.82 -6.97
N VAL A 127 7.50 3.54 -5.76
CA VAL A 127 6.88 2.24 -5.44
C VAL A 127 5.72 1.94 -6.38
N ARG A 128 4.86 2.93 -6.62
CA ARG A 128 3.75 2.82 -7.58
C ARG A 128 4.23 2.44 -8.97
N ASN A 129 5.31 3.05 -9.48
CA ASN A 129 5.79 2.78 -10.84
C ASN A 129 6.29 1.34 -10.96
N VAL A 130 7.14 0.91 -10.02
CA VAL A 130 7.66 -0.47 -9.95
C VAL A 130 6.50 -1.47 -9.97
N LEU A 131 5.56 -1.31 -9.03
CA LEU A 131 4.44 -2.24 -8.85
C LEU A 131 3.38 -2.16 -9.96
N SER A 132 3.40 -1.11 -10.79
CA SER A 132 2.51 -1.01 -11.96
C SER A 132 2.99 -1.87 -13.12
N HIS A 133 4.30 -2.11 -13.24
CA HIS A 133 4.88 -2.87 -14.34
C HIS A 133 5.06 -4.35 -13.99
N ASN A 134 5.27 -4.65 -12.70
CA ASN A 134 5.64 -5.98 -12.28
C ASN A 134 5.18 -6.28 -10.86
N ILE A 135 4.61 -7.47 -10.65
CA ILE A 135 4.24 -8.02 -9.34
C ILE A 135 4.70 -9.47 -9.19
N HIS A 136 5.75 -9.94 -9.89
CA HIS A 136 6.33 -11.27 -9.67
C HIS A 136 7.37 -11.27 -8.56
N SER A 137 7.63 -12.42 -7.93
CA SER A 137 8.45 -12.57 -6.70
C SER A 137 9.92 -12.14 -6.78
N GLU A 138 10.38 -11.65 -7.92
CA GLU A 138 11.76 -11.25 -8.20
C GLU A 138 11.79 -9.91 -8.94
N ILE A 139 11.01 -8.93 -8.47
CA ILE A 139 10.89 -7.64 -9.15
C ILE A 139 12.28 -6.99 -9.27
N CYS A 140 12.77 -6.87 -10.49
CA CYS A 140 13.93 -6.07 -10.81
C CYS A 140 13.50 -4.75 -11.46
N LEU A 141 14.22 -3.68 -11.15
CA LEU A 141 13.95 -2.36 -11.73
C LEU A 141 14.16 -2.35 -13.24
N SER A 142 13.26 -1.68 -13.92
CA SER A 142 13.44 -1.13 -15.25
C SER A 142 13.72 0.39 -15.15
N GLU A 143 14.37 0.98 -16.16
CA GLU A 143 14.63 2.43 -16.19
C GLU A 143 13.35 3.27 -15.98
N LYS A 144 12.22 2.79 -16.53
CA LYS A 144 10.91 3.46 -16.46
C LYS A 144 10.38 3.59 -15.03
N ASP A 145 10.86 2.77 -14.10
CA ASP A 145 10.37 2.76 -12.72
C ASP A 145 10.85 3.98 -11.93
N TYR A 146 12.08 4.43 -12.17
CA TYR A 146 12.71 5.50 -11.38
C TYR A 146 13.05 6.77 -12.17
N ASP A 147 13.28 6.69 -13.49
CA ASP A 147 13.74 7.83 -14.29
C ASP A 147 12.75 9.01 -14.24
N GLY A 148 11.44 8.74 -14.30
CA GLY A 148 10.42 9.79 -14.20
C GLY A 148 10.47 10.54 -12.87
N THR A 149 10.67 9.82 -11.77
CA THR A 149 10.80 10.39 -10.41
C THR A 149 12.11 11.17 -10.28
N LEU A 150 13.23 10.62 -10.75
CA LEU A 150 14.53 11.31 -10.74
C LEU A 150 14.49 12.62 -11.56
N LYS A 151 13.88 12.61 -12.75
CA LYS A 151 13.67 13.81 -13.57
C LYS A 151 12.81 14.85 -12.86
N ARG A 152 11.80 14.45 -12.10
CA ARG A 152 10.99 15.36 -11.28
C ARG A 152 11.83 15.98 -10.17
N ILE A 153 12.54 15.18 -9.39
CA ILE A 153 13.42 15.66 -8.29
C ILE A 153 14.41 16.70 -8.80
N ARG A 154 15.09 16.41 -9.92
CA ARG A 154 16.05 17.33 -10.54
C ARG A 154 15.42 18.63 -11.03
N ARG A 155 14.23 18.59 -11.64
CA ARG A 155 13.50 19.81 -12.07
C ARG A 155 13.13 20.72 -10.90
N MET A 156 12.89 20.12 -9.73
CA MET A 156 12.63 20.87 -8.49
C MET A 156 13.90 21.33 -7.78
N SER A 157 15.09 21.06 -8.34
CA SER A 157 16.39 21.37 -7.72
C SER A 157 16.56 20.75 -6.32
N ARG A 158 15.96 19.58 -6.08
CA ARG A 158 16.02 18.85 -4.81
C ARG A 158 17.13 17.79 -4.82
N ASN A 159 17.59 17.39 -3.64
CA ASN A 159 18.58 16.34 -3.47
C ASN A 159 17.99 14.96 -3.89
N PRO A 160 18.60 14.23 -4.84
CA PRO A 160 18.18 12.88 -5.22
C PRO A 160 18.34 11.82 -4.13
N ASN A 161 19.14 12.08 -3.10
CA ASN A 161 19.21 11.25 -1.91
C ASN A 161 18.04 11.60 -0.98
N ILE A 162 16.91 10.97 -1.24
CA ILE A 162 15.65 11.20 -0.53
C ILE A 162 15.70 10.47 0.80
N ALA A 163 15.35 11.18 1.87
CA ALA A 163 15.16 10.62 3.20
C ALA A 163 13.82 11.07 3.76
N PHE A 164 13.08 10.14 4.35
CA PHE A 164 11.79 10.38 4.98
C PHE A 164 11.78 9.75 6.37
N SER A 165 11.23 10.46 7.34
CA SER A 165 11.04 9.99 8.71
C SER A 165 9.71 10.45 9.26
N PHE A 166 8.96 9.52 9.84
CA PHE A 166 7.65 9.77 10.41
C PHE A 166 7.48 9.03 11.73
N GLN A 167 7.22 9.77 12.80
CA GLN A 167 7.03 9.21 14.14
C GLN A 167 5.55 9.28 14.51
N TYR A 168 4.89 8.14 14.57
CA TYR A 168 3.42 8.08 14.71
C TYR A 168 2.94 8.79 15.98
N ALA A 169 3.58 8.54 17.12
CA ALA A 169 3.20 9.18 18.39
C ALA A 169 3.32 10.72 18.37
N LEU A 170 4.21 11.26 17.54
CA LEU A 170 4.41 12.71 17.40
C LEU A 170 3.48 13.32 16.36
N ASN A 171 3.30 12.63 15.24
CA ASN A 171 2.66 13.18 14.06
C ASN A 171 1.17 12.83 13.95
N LEU A 172 0.72 11.70 14.49
CA LEU A 172 -0.68 11.24 14.53
C LEU A 172 -1.05 10.74 15.94
N PRO A 173 -0.91 11.57 16.99
CA PRO A 173 -1.18 11.16 18.37
C PRO A 173 -2.61 10.61 18.59
N GLU A 174 -3.58 11.01 17.77
CA GLU A 174 -4.99 10.61 17.86
C GLU A 174 -5.25 9.14 17.52
N LEU A 175 -4.40 8.49 16.72
CA LEU A 175 -4.56 7.08 16.35
C LEU A 175 -3.92 6.13 17.37
N GLY A 176 -3.02 6.66 18.21
CA GLY A 176 -2.14 5.86 19.06
C GLY A 176 -1.05 5.16 18.24
N ALA A 177 0.07 4.87 18.90
CA ALA A 177 1.18 4.09 18.33
C ALA A 177 1.46 2.89 19.24
N PRO A 178 2.01 1.78 18.71
CA PRO A 178 2.43 0.65 19.53
C PRO A 178 3.38 1.06 20.68
N ASN A 179 4.23 2.05 20.43
CA ASN A 179 5.06 2.73 21.42
C ASN A 179 5.61 4.06 20.85
N ASP A 180 6.23 4.87 21.70
CA ASP A 180 6.78 6.19 21.34
C ASP A 180 7.90 6.14 20.29
N ALA A 181 8.59 5.00 20.16
CA ALA A 181 9.69 4.80 19.21
C ALA A 181 9.24 4.18 17.87
N TYR A 182 7.93 3.98 17.67
CA TYR A 182 7.40 3.44 16.42
C TYR A 182 7.49 4.50 15.31
N VAL A 183 8.41 4.27 14.37
CA VAL A 183 8.81 5.23 13.34
C VAL A 183 8.89 4.51 11.99
N PHE A 184 8.36 5.14 10.95
CA PHE A 184 8.68 4.78 9.58
C PHE A 184 9.81 5.67 9.07
N THR A 185 10.94 5.05 8.70
CA THR A 185 12.03 5.73 8.02
C THR A 185 12.28 5.09 6.67
N CYS A 186 12.51 5.89 5.64
CA CYS A 186 12.85 5.41 4.31
C CYS A 186 13.93 6.28 3.69
N LYS A 187 14.91 5.66 3.04
CA LYS A 187 15.99 6.36 2.34
C LYS A 187 16.25 5.73 0.99
N ILE A 188 16.20 6.52 -0.07
CA ILE A 188 16.45 6.08 -1.44
C ILE A 188 17.39 7.07 -2.11
N ASP A 189 18.49 6.56 -2.65
CA ASP A 189 19.37 7.33 -3.53
C ASP A 189 18.95 7.11 -4.98
N PHE A 190 18.14 8.04 -5.51
CA PHE A 190 17.62 7.93 -6.88
C PHE A 190 18.70 8.03 -7.96
N GLU A 191 19.89 8.56 -7.66
CA GLU A 191 21.01 8.59 -8.62
C GLU A 191 21.77 7.27 -8.64
N ALA A 192 21.71 6.50 -7.56
CA ALA A 192 22.31 5.18 -7.50
C ALA A 192 21.48 4.12 -8.22
N LEU A 193 20.17 4.33 -8.43
CA LEU A 193 19.27 3.36 -9.04
C LEU A 193 19.66 3.03 -10.50
N CYS A 194 19.65 1.74 -10.82
CA CYS A 194 19.87 1.27 -12.19
C CYS A 194 19.02 0.04 -12.53
N GLU A 195 18.88 -0.23 -13.83
CA GLU A 195 18.15 -1.39 -14.35
C GLU A 195 18.75 -2.71 -13.82
N GLY A 196 17.88 -3.65 -13.47
CA GLY A 196 18.26 -4.95 -12.93
C GLY A 196 18.43 -5.01 -11.40
N MET A 197 18.41 -3.87 -10.70
CA MET A 197 18.43 -3.87 -9.22
C MET A 197 17.18 -4.56 -8.64
N PRO A 198 17.34 -5.50 -7.69
CA PRO A 198 16.20 -6.09 -7.00
C PRO A 198 15.45 -5.03 -6.19
N PHE A 199 14.13 -4.92 -6.40
CA PHE A 199 13.30 -3.93 -5.72
C PHE A 199 13.35 -4.06 -4.20
N LEU A 200 13.35 -5.30 -3.70
CA LEU A 200 13.38 -5.58 -2.25
C LEU A 200 14.73 -5.32 -1.58
N GLU A 201 15.80 -5.10 -2.35
CA GLU A 201 17.08 -4.59 -1.81
C GLU A 201 17.06 -3.07 -1.64
N ILE A 202 16.12 -2.37 -2.29
CA ILE A 202 15.95 -0.91 -2.20
C ILE A 202 14.91 -0.58 -1.13
N LEU A 203 13.78 -1.27 -1.14
CA LEU A 203 12.72 -1.16 -0.13
C LEU A 203 12.34 -2.57 0.33
N SER A 204 12.63 -2.86 1.58
CA SER A 204 12.30 -4.15 2.17
C SER A 204 10.78 -4.34 2.29
N MET A 205 10.35 -5.57 2.52
CA MET A 205 8.94 -5.87 2.84
C MET A 205 8.44 -5.06 4.03
N PHE A 206 9.29 -4.85 5.04
CA PHE A 206 8.98 -4.01 6.18
C PHE A 206 8.70 -2.56 5.76
N ASP A 207 9.53 -1.99 4.89
CA ASP A 207 9.33 -0.62 4.40
C ASP A 207 8.01 -0.47 3.64
N LEU A 208 7.62 -1.48 2.86
CA LEU A 208 6.35 -1.50 2.12
C LEU A 208 5.14 -1.63 3.05
N LEU A 209 5.25 -2.44 4.09
CA LEU A 209 4.22 -2.56 5.14
C LEU A 209 4.06 -1.23 5.90
N MET A 210 5.16 -0.62 6.32
CA MET A 210 5.14 0.67 7.03
C MET A 210 4.62 1.81 6.15
N LEU A 211 5.00 1.85 4.87
CA LEU A 211 4.47 2.82 3.91
C LEU A 211 2.96 2.65 3.73
N SER A 212 2.49 1.40 3.66
CA SER A 212 1.06 1.07 3.54
C SER A 212 0.27 1.48 4.77
N GLU A 213 0.80 1.18 5.97
CA GLU A 213 0.20 1.59 7.24
C GLU A 213 0.14 3.12 7.37
N LEU A 214 1.22 3.81 7.00
CA LEU A 214 1.22 5.27 6.97
C LEU A 214 0.14 5.80 6.03
N CYS A 215 0.05 5.27 4.81
CA CYS A 215 -0.99 5.67 3.87
C CYS A 215 -2.40 5.54 4.45
N PHE A 216 -2.72 4.38 5.06
CA PHE A 216 -4.01 4.16 5.70
C PHE A 216 -4.27 5.14 6.85
N ASN A 217 -3.31 5.29 7.75
CA ASN A 217 -3.44 6.14 8.95
C ASN A 217 -3.63 7.62 8.58
N LEU A 218 -3.01 8.09 7.51
CA LEU A 218 -3.22 9.44 6.99
C LEU A 218 -4.66 9.65 6.49
N VAL A 219 -5.20 8.68 5.75
CA VAL A 219 -6.58 8.74 5.26
C VAL A 219 -7.55 8.74 6.44
N MET A 220 -7.36 7.84 7.41
CA MET A 220 -8.22 7.78 8.60
C MET A 220 -8.18 9.08 9.40
N THR A 221 -6.99 9.65 9.59
CA THR A 221 -6.83 10.92 10.31
C THR A 221 -7.53 12.06 9.60
N TYR A 222 -7.35 12.16 8.27
CA TYR A 222 -8.02 13.17 7.46
C TYR A 222 -9.56 13.08 7.60
N ARG A 223 -10.13 11.88 7.44
CA ARG A 223 -11.59 11.68 7.61
C ARG A 223 -12.08 12.02 9.01
N MET A 224 -11.30 11.69 10.05
CA MET A 224 -11.63 12.05 11.43
C MET A 224 -11.66 13.57 11.64
N GLN A 225 -10.83 14.33 10.92
CA GLN A 225 -10.85 15.80 10.96
C GLN A 225 -12.06 16.35 10.23
N GLU A 226 -12.37 15.87 9.02
CA GLU A 226 -13.58 16.27 8.28
C GLU A 226 -14.86 15.99 9.08
N GLU A 227 -14.95 14.85 9.77
CA GLU A 227 -16.09 14.53 10.63
C GLU A 227 -16.23 15.46 11.84
N LYS A 228 -15.11 15.94 12.40
CA LYS A 228 -15.14 16.88 13.54
C LYS A 228 -15.59 18.26 13.08
N GLU A 229 -15.03 18.77 12.00
CA GLU A 229 -15.42 20.06 11.41
C GLU A 229 -16.92 20.06 11.08
N PHE A 230 -17.42 18.99 10.46
CA PHE A 230 -18.85 18.86 10.16
C PHE A 230 -19.75 18.85 11.41
N ARG A 231 -19.28 18.29 12.54
CA ARG A 231 -20.04 18.27 13.80
C ARG A 231 -20.00 19.59 14.56
N GLU A 232 -18.97 20.41 14.36
CA GLU A 232 -18.82 21.72 14.99
C GLU A 232 -19.58 22.83 14.23
N ASP A 233 -19.84 22.62 12.93
CA ASP A 233 -20.60 23.54 12.06
C ASP A 233 -22.14 23.34 12.09
N VAL A 234 -22.65 22.35 12.84
CA VAL A 234 -24.09 22.03 13.00
C VAL A 234 -24.59 22.38 14.40
#